data_AF-A0A933R0Y2-F1
#
_entry.id   AF-A0A933R0Y2-F1
#
_cell.length_a   1.000
_cell.length_b   1.000
_cell.length_c   1.000
_cell.angle_alpha   90.00
_cell.angle_beta   90.00
_cell.angle_gamma   90.00
#
_symmetry.space_group_name_H-M   'P 1'
#
loop_
_entity.id
_entity.type
_entity.pdbx_description
1 polymer ?
#
loop_
_entity_poly.entity_id
_entity_poly.type
_entity_poly.pdbx_seq_one_letter_code
_entity_poly.pdbx_strand_id
1 'polypeptide(L)' 'MSAQTPVAANGRDVSTFQGLILALQEYWAAQGCVILQPLDLEVGAGTFHPATFLRSIGPEPWR' A
#
# COMPACT_ATOMS: atom_id res chain seq x y z
N MET A 1 29.87 2.42 14.62
CA MET A 1 28.69 2.24 15.47
C MET A 1 27.50 1.99 14.54
N SER A 2 27.30 0.75 14.10
CA SER A 2 26.11 0.41 13.29
C SER A 2 24.97 0.13 14.25
N ALA A 3 23.98 1.02 14.29
CA ALA A 3 22.71 0.71 14.93
C ALA A 3 22.08 -0.46 14.18
N GLN A 4 21.88 -1.60 14.85
CA GLN A 4 21.06 -2.67 14.29
C GLN A 4 19.63 -2.16 14.16
N THR A 5 19.19 -1.97 12.92
CA THR A 5 17.80 -1.71 12.60
C THR A 5 16.94 -2.92 13.01
N PRO A 6 15.76 -2.73 13.62
CA PRO A 6 14.88 -3.85 13.92
C PRO A 6 14.36 -4.43 12.60
N VAL A 7 14.95 -5.54 12.17
CA VAL A 7 14.41 -6.37 11.09
C VAL A 7 13.08 -6.91 11.59
N ALA A 8 11.97 -6.38 11.07
CA ALA A 8 10.65 -6.95 11.35
C ALA A 8 10.66 -8.42 10.91
N ALA A 9 9.92 -9.28 11.61
CA ALA A 9 9.94 -10.74 11.52
C ALA A 9 9.69 -11.36 10.12
N ASN A 10 9.49 -10.54 9.09
CA ASN A 10 9.38 -10.90 7.68
C ASN A 10 10.40 -10.11 6.83
N GLY A 11 11.70 -10.40 6.98
CA GLY A 11 12.77 -10.14 6.00
C GLY A 11 12.91 -8.71 5.42
N ARG A 12 12.22 -7.70 5.95
CA ARG A 12 12.12 -6.35 5.37
C ARG A 12 12.53 -5.31 6.38
N ASP A 13 13.39 -4.41 5.94
CA ASP A 13 13.83 -3.27 6.71
C ASP A 13 12.84 -2.10 6.54
N VAL A 14 11.97 -1.92 7.52
CA VAL A 14 10.96 -0.84 7.55
C VAL A 14 11.56 0.56 7.75
N SER A 15 12.84 0.69 8.06
CA SER A 15 13.52 1.99 8.08
C SER A 15 13.77 2.55 6.67
N THR A 16 13.74 1.68 5.65
CA THR A 16 13.85 2.09 4.25
C THR A 16 12.48 2.43 3.68
N PHE A 17 12.43 3.41 2.77
CA PHE A 17 11.16 3.80 2.12
C PHE A 17 10.51 2.63 1.35
N GLN A 18 11.33 1.85 0.63
CA GLN A 18 10.87 0.66 -0.09
C GLN A 18 10.35 -0.41 0.87
N GLY A 19 11.08 -0.68 1.97
CA GLY A 19 10.66 -1.65 2.97
C GLY A 19 9.37 -1.24 3.68
N LEU A 20 9.17 0.05 3.95
CA LEU A 20 7.91 0.57 4.47
C LEU A 20 6.75 0.36 3.49
N ILE A 21 6.94 0.66 2.20
CA ILE A 21 5.92 0.44 1.17
C ILE A 21 5.53 -1.05 1.10
N LEU A 22 6.52 -1.96 1.03
CA LEU A 22 6.24 -3.40 0.97
C LEU A 22 5.53 -3.89 2.24
N ALA A 23 5.94 -3.41 3.42
CA ALA A 23 5.30 -3.79 4.68
C ALA A 23 3.81 -3.39 4.71
N LEU A 24 3.47 -2.20 4.20
CA LEU A 24 2.08 -1.75 4.10
C LEU A 24 1.29 -2.56 3.07
N GLN A 25 1.86 -2.85 1.91
CA GLN A 25 1.23 -3.68 0.88
C GLN A 25 0.90 -5.07 1.42
N GLU A 26 1.81 -5.69 2.17
CA GLU A 26 1.57 -7.00 2.79
C GLU A 26 0.54 -6.98 3.89
N TYR A 27 0.59 -5.97 4.75
CA TYR A 27 -0.40 -5.81 5.81
C TYR A 27 -1.81 -5.75 5.20
N TRP A 28 -2.03 -4.89 4.21
CA TRP A 28 -3.33 -4.73 3.57
C TRP A 28 -3.75 -5.95 2.74
N ALA A 29 -2.80 -6.61 2.06
CA ALA A 29 -3.07 -7.88 1.41
C ALA A 29 -3.57 -8.94 2.41
N ALA A 30 -2.98 -9.01 3.61
CA ALA A 30 -3.43 -9.91 4.68
C ALA A 30 -4.81 -9.52 5.26
N GLN A 31 -5.21 -8.24 5.18
CA GLN A 31 -6.57 -7.78 5.50
C GLN A 31 -7.59 -8.07 4.37
N GLY A 32 -7.15 -8.68 3.27
CA GLY A 32 -7.99 -8.99 2.12
C GLY A 32 -8.18 -7.84 1.15
N CYS A 33 -7.28 -6.84 1.16
CA CYS A 33 -7.27 -5.78 0.15
C CYS A 33 -6.51 -6.20 -1.12
N VAL A 34 -7.03 -5.80 -2.27
CA VAL A 34 -6.38 -5.84 -3.57
C VAL A 34 -5.31 -4.75 -3.64
N ILE A 35 -4.08 -5.16 -3.94
CA ILE A 35 -2.95 -4.24 -4.12
C ILE A 35 -2.89 -3.79 -5.57
N LEU A 36 -3.12 -2.51 -5.81
CA LEU A 36 -3.15 -1.89 -7.14
C LEU A 36 -1.86 -1.14 -7.43
N GLN A 37 -1.57 -0.98 -8.73
CA GLN A 37 -0.50 -0.12 -9.19
C GLN A 37 -0.92 1.35 -9.18
N PRO A 38 0.02 2.29 -9.10
CA PRO A 38 -0.27 3.71 -9.28
C PRO A 38 -0.94 3.98 -10.63
N LEU A 39 -1.81 5.00 -10.65
CA LEU A 39 -2.41 5.48 -11.89
C LEU A 39 -1.33 6.13 -12.77
N ASP A 40 -1.36 5.86 -14.07
CA ASP A 40 -0.48 6.40 -15.10
C ASP A 40 -0.89 7.80 -15.59
N LEU A 41 -1.56 8.57 -14.74
CA LEU A 41 -2.01 9.94 -14.98
C LEU A 41 -1.71 10.82 -13.78
N GLU A 42 -1.45 12.10 -14.02
CA GLU A 42 -1.22 13.07 -12.97
C GLU A 42 -2.48 13.30 -12.14
N VAL A 43 -2.40 12.97 -10.86
CA VAL A 43 -3.47 13.22 -9.89
C VAL A 43 -2.86 13.75 -8.58
N GLY A 44 -3.57 14.66 -7.91
CA GLY A 44 -3.08 15.28 -6.67
C GLY A 44 -3.17 14.37 -5.43
N ALA A 45 -4.00 13.32 -5.48
CA ALA A 45 -4.21 12.38 -4.39
C ALA A 45 -4.77 11.05 -4.90
N GLY A 46 -4.56 9.96 -4.16
CA GLY A 46 -5.07 8.62 -4.49
C GLY A 46 -6.61 8.51 -4.51
N THR A 47 -7.33 9.48 -3.94
CA THR A 47 -8.80 9.55 -4.02
C THR A 47 -9.29 9.80 -5.45
N PHE A 48 -8.47 10.39 -6.31
CA PHE A 48 -8.77 10.57 -7.74
C PHE A 48 -8.50 9.33 -8.58
N HIS A 49 -7.89 8.28 -8.02
CA HIS A 49 -7.73 7.01 -8.71
C HIS A 49 -9.14 6.43 -9.03
N PRO A 50 -9.43 5.97 -10.25
CA PRO A 50 -10.74 5.39 -10.60
C PRO A 50 -11.16 4.24 -9.68
N ALA A 51 -10.18 3.42 -9.26
CA ALA A 51 -10.35 2.38 -8.24
C ALA A 51 -10.77 2.88 -6.84
N THR A 52 -10.73 4.18 -6.57
CA THR A 52 -11.27 4.78 -5.33
C THR A 52 -12.53 5.57 -5.67
N PHE A 53 -12.42 6.57 -6.55
CA PHE A 53 -13.51 7.50 -6.84
C PHE A 53 -14.75 6.78 -7.37
N LEU A 54 -14.61 5.96 -8.41
CA LEU A 54 -15.76 5.28 -9.03
C LEU A 54 -16.22 4.06 -8.21
N ARG A 55 -15.28 3.34 -7.59
CA ARG A 55 -15.61 2.12 -6.82
C ARG A 55 -16.32 2.41 -5.49
N SER A 56 -16.24 3.64 -4.99
CA SER A 56 -16.94 4.05 -3.76
C SER A 56 -18.45 4.31 -3.94
N ILE A 57 -18.94 4.36 -5.19
CA ILE A 57 -20.33 4.74 -5.50
C ILE A 57 -21.24 3.51 -5.65
N GLY A 58 -20.70 2.36 -6.06
CA GLY A 58 -21.46 1.13 -6.30
C GLY A 58 -21.78 0.35 -5.02
N PRO A 59 -22.83 -0.49 -5.02
CA PRO A 59 -23.14 -1.37 -3.91
C PRO A 59 -22.17 -2.56 -3.77
N GLU A 60 -21.35 -2.84 -4.78
CA GLU A 60 -20.44 -3.97 -4.80
C GLU A 60 -19.29 -3.77 -3.79
N PRO A 61 -19.00 -4.78 -2.93
CA PRO A 61 -17.83 -4.72 -2.07
C PRO A 61 -16.54 -4.51 -2.86
N TRP A 62 -15.74 -3.55 -2.40
CA TRP A 62 -14.44 -3.25 -2.97
C TRP A 62 -13.40 -3.21 -1.87
N ARG A 63 -12.43 -4.11 -1.95
CA ARG A 63 -11.27 -4.15 -1.07
C ARG A 63 -10.13 -4.79 -1.82
#